data_AF-A0A7S2FVI5-F1
#
_entry.id   AF-A0A7S2FVI5-F1
#
_cell.length_a   1.000
_cell.length_b   1.000
_cell.length_c   1.000
_cell.angle_alpha   90.00
_cell.angle_beta   90.00
_cell.angle_gamma   90.00
#
_symmetry.space_group_name_H-M   'P 1'
#
loop_
_entity.id
_entity.type
_entity.pdbx_description
1 polymer ?
#
loop_
_entity_poly.entity_id
_entity_poly.type
_entity_poly.pdbx_seq_one_letter_code
_entity_poly.pdbx_strand_id
1 'polypeptide(L)'
;ACVVQLLVTGFVHADPHEGNLRLGDDGRVVFLDFGLMDRVDFGIMENCAAGVRHVLNKDWLELSKVFQEVRFAPRPLLRNLAYGISRQPRYEPCSIEEFAAVVGEQMEGEAGGQSRFGAMATALKNMSDRYLLLTPPFVALLCRTFVTLEGLLSDDPELAEAY
;
A
#
# COMPACT_ATOMS: atom_id res chain seq x y z
N ALA A 1 -13.88 -6.54 0.15
CA ALA A 1 -14.58 -5.27 -0.15
C ALA A 1 -13.62 -4.20 -0.70
N CYS A 2 -12.58 -3.80 0.04
CA CYS A 2 -11.67 -2.70 -0.37
C CYS A 2 -10.80 -2.99 -1.62
N VAL A 3 -10.33 -4.23 -1.83
CA VAL A 3 -9.60 -4.59 -3.07
C VAL A 3 -10.49 -4.57 -4.29
N VAL A 4 -11.76 -4.99 -4.18
CA VAL A 4 -12.72 -4.90 -5.28
C VAL A 4 -13.03 -3.43 -5.59
N GLN A 5 -13.15 -2.60 -4.55
CA GLN A 5 -13.31 -1.16 -4.70
C GLN A 5 -12.15 -0.51 -5.48
N LEU A 6 -10.92 -0.90 -5.19
CA LEU A 6 -9.74 -0.35 -5.84
C LEU A 6 -9.45 -0.96 -7.21
N LEU A 7 -9.50 -2.29 -7.36
CA LEU A 7 -9.05 -3.00 -8.57
C LEU A 7 -10.16 -3.24 -9.58
N VAL A 8 -11.43 -3.15 -9.18
CA VAL A 8 -12.58 -3.46 -10.05
C VAL A 8 -13.45 -2.25 -10.28
N THR A 9 -13.82 -1.50 -9.23
CA THR A 9 -14.79 -0.39 -9.38
C THR A 9 -14.14 0.98 -9.52
N GLY A 10 -12.90 1.15 -9.05
CA GLY A 10 -12.21 2.45 -8.98
C GLY A 10 -12.87 3.42 -7.99
N PHE A 11 -13.81 2.96 -7.17
CA PHE A 11 -14.50 3.76 -6.15
C PHE A 11 -14.09 3.30 -4.77
N VAL A 12 -13.42 4.18 -4.05
CA VAL A 12 -12.58 3.77 -2.95
C VAL A 12 -12.96 4.55 -1.71
N HIS A 13 -13.41 3.85 -0.65
CA HIS A 13 -13.72 4.46 0.64
C HIS A 13 -12.52 4.36 1.57
N ALA A 14 -11.87 5.48 1.93
CA ALA A 14 -10.59 5.47 2.66
C ALA A 14 -10.65 5.14 4.16
N ASP A 15 -11.84 4.90 4.69
CA ASP A 15 -12.05 4.55 6.09
C ASP A 15 -13.35 3.74 6.34
N PRO A 16 -13.45 2.52 5.78
CA PRO A 16 -14.58 1.65 6.02
C PRO A 16 -14.37 0.92 7.36
N HIS A 17 -14.73 1.58 8.46
CA HIS A 17 -14.74 0.99 9.81
C HIS A 17 -16.16 0.66 10.27
N GLU A 18 -16.32 -0.11 11.35
CA GLU A 18 -17.61 -0.54 11.89
C GLU A 18 -18.59 0.63 12.16
N GLY A 19 -18.09 1.80 12.54
CA GLY A 19 -18.90 3.02 12.69
C GLY A 19 -19.49 3.59 11.38
N ASN A 20 -18.91 3.26 10.21
CA ASN A 20 -19.29 3.78 8.89
C ASN A 20 -19.97 2.72 8.01
N LEU A 21 -20.12 1.50 8.52
CA LEU A 21 -20.74 0.37 7.82
C LEU A 21 -21.88 -0.18 8.68
N ARG A 22 -23.07 -0.32 8.11
CA ARG A 22 -24.19 -1.04 8.73
C ARG A 22 -24.71 -2.13 7.82
N LEU A 23 -25.11 -3.25 8.41
CA LEU A 23 -25.89 -4.24 7.68
C LEU A 23 -27.35 -3.78 7.66
N GLY A 24 -27.89 -3.56 6.47
CA GLY A 24 -29.31 -3.29 6.27
C GLY A 24 -30.14 -4.55 6.51
N ASP A 25 -31.43 -4.35 6.79
CA ASP A 25 -32.37 -5.44 7.08
C ASP A 25 -32.57 -6.40 5.89
N ASP A 26 -32.15 -5.99 4.69
CA ASP A 26 -32.13 -6.77 3.45
C ASP A 26 -30.81 -7.53 3.23
N GLY A 27 -29.90 -7.51 4.20
CA GLY A 27 -28.59 -8.17 4.13
C GLY A 27 -27.54 -7.42 3.31
N ARG A 28 -27.82 -6.20 2.86
CA ARG A 28 -26.84 -5.37 2.13
C ARG A 28 -25.99 -4.54 3.10
N VAL A 29 -24.74 -4.29 2.72
CA VAL A 29 -23.87 -3.38 3.47
C VAL A 29 -24.16 -1.93 3.05
N VAL A 30 -24.55 -1.12 4.02
CA VAL A 30 -24.86 0.31 3.90
C VAL A 30 -23.67 1.12 4.40
N PHE A 31 -23.16 2.01 3.56
CA PHE A 31 -22.14 3.00 3.93
C PHE A 31 -22.82 4.25 4.51
N LEU A 32 -22.39 4.68 5.69
CA LEU A 32 -22.98 5.82 6.41
C LEU A 32 -22.22 7.13 6.16
N ASP A 33 -20.91 7.05 5.94
CA ASP A 33 -20.05 8.19 5.64
C ASP A 33 -19.50 8.04 4.21
N PHE A 34 -19.37 9.15 3.50
CA PHE A 34 -18.77 9.21 2.15
C PHE A 34 -17.66 10.27 2.07
N GLY A 35 -17.27 10.87 3.19
CA GLY A 35 -16.34 12.01 3.25
C GLY A 35 -14.91 11.68 2.80
N LEU A 36 -14.54 10.40 2.77
CA LEU A 36 -13.25 9.90 2.30
C LEU A 36 -13.39 8.98 1.09
N MET A 37 -14.37 9.25 0.23
CA MET A 37 -14.51 8.56 -1.06
C MET A 37 -13.64 9.24 -2.12
N ASP A 38 -12.84 8.46 -2.83
CA ASP A 38 -12.10 8.94 -3.99
C ASP A 38 -12.34 8.05 -5.21
N ARG A 39 -12.18 8.64 -6.40
CA ARG A 39 -12.15 7.89 -7.66
C ARG A 39 -10.71 7.67 -8.05
N VAL A 40 -10.35 6.40 -8.18
CA VAL A 40 -9.03 6.00 -8.65
C VAL A 40 -9.07 5.92 -10.17
N ASP A 41 -8.12 6.59 -10.81
CA ASP A 41 -7.96 6.54 -12.26
C ASP A 41 -7.65 5.11 -12.71
N PHE A 42 -8.17 4.71 -13.88
CA PHE A 42 -7.96 3.38 -14.43
C PHE A 42 -6.47 3.03 -14.54
N GLY A 43 -5.61 3.98 -14.90
CA GLY A 43 -4.17 3.78 -14.95
C GLY A 43 -3.56 3.45 -13.57
N ILE A 44 -4.08 4.03 -12.48
CA ILE A 44 -3.63 3.67 -11.13
C ILE A 44 -4.07 2.24 -10.79
N MET A 45 -5.28 1.84 -11.18
CA MET A 45 -5.79 0.48 -10.95
C MET A 45 -4.91 -0.57 -11.65
N GLU A 46 -4.58 -0.35 -12.92
CA GLU A 46 -3.68 -1.24 -13.69
C GLU A 46 -2.28 -1.30 -13.08
N ASN A 47 -1.73 -0.15 -12.66
CA ASN A 47 -0.42 -0.11 -12.03
C ASN A 47 -0.41 -0.78 -10.66
N CYS A 48 -1.49 -0.70 -9.87
CA CYS A 48 -1.62 -1.47 -8.64
C CYS A 48 -1.61 -2.98 -8.91
N ALA A 49 -2.34 -3.45 -9.93
CA ALA A 49 -2.32 -4.87 -10.32
C ALA A 49 -0.94 -5.31 -10.82
N ALA A 50 -0.27 -4.48 -11.62
CA ALA A 50 1.11 -4.72 -12.04
C ALA A 50 2.06 -4.79 -10.83
N GLY A 51 1.88 -3.91 -9.84
CA GLY A 51 2.65 -3.91 -8.59
C GLY A 51 2.60 -5.25 -7.86
N VAL A 52 1.43 -5.88 -7.76
CA VAL A 52 1.30 -7.23 -7.16
C VAL A 52 2.16 -8.24 -7.90
N ARG A 53 2.11 -8.26 -9.24
CA ARG A 53 2.94 -9.14 -10.07
C ARG A 53 4.44 -8.90 -9.86
N HIS A 54 4.86 -7.64 -9.72
CA HIS A 54 6.27 -7.32 -9.47
C HIS A 54 6.74 -7.78 -8.09
N VAL A 55 5.89 -7.68 -7.05
CA VAL A 55 6.20 -8.25 -5.73
C VAL A 55 6.38 -9.77 -5.81
N LEU A 56 5.48 -10.47 -6.48
CA LEU A 56 5.56 -11.94 -6.63
C LEU A 56 6.83 -12.39 -7.37
N ASN A 57 7.23 -11.64 -8.40
CA ASN A 57 8.43 -11.92 -9.17
C ASN A 57 9.72 -11.34 -8.56
N LYS A 58 9.64 -10.67 -7.40
CA LYS A 58 10.74 -9.94 -6.77
C LYS A 58 11.41 -8.90 -7.69
N ASP A 59 10.60 -8.29 -8.54
CA ASP A 59 11.03 -7.28 -9.51
C ASP A 59 10.96 -5.88 -8.88
N TRP A 60 11.92 -5.60 -8.01
CA TRP A 60 11.94 -4.39 -7.19
C TRP A 60 12.14 -3.11 -8.00
N LEU A 61 12.78 -3.22 -9.17
CA LEU A 61 12.99 -2.10 -10.08
C LEU A 61 11.67 -1.67 -10.72
N GLU A 62 10.92 -2.61 -11.29
CA GLU A 62 9.61 -2.29 -11.88
C GLU A 62 8.58 -1.93 -10.80
N LEU A 63 8.64 -2.54 -9.61
CA LEU A 63 7.83 -2.11 -8.47
C LEU A 63 8.09 -0.65 -8.08
N SER A 64 9.35 -0.21 -8.14
CA SER A 64 9.72 1.19 -7.86
C SER A 64 9.17 2.16 -8.90
N LYS A 65 9.02 1.74 -10.17
CA LYS A 65 8.34 2.54 -11.20
C LYS A 65 6.86 2.67 -10.88
N VAL A 66 6.22 1.56 -10.50
CA VAL A 66 4.82 1.54 -10.08
C VAL A 66 4.58 2.54 -8.96
N PHE A 67 5.50 2.70 -8.00
CA PHE A 67 5.35 3.69 -6.92
C PHE A 67 5.21 5.12 -7.46
N GLN A 68 5.86 5.47 -8.57
CA GLN A 68 5.70 6.76 -9.21
C GLN A 68 4.45 6.86 -10.09
N GLU A 69 4.03 5.76 -10.73
CA GLU A 69 2.81 5.70 -11.54
C GLU A 69 1.56 5.85 -10.66
N VAL A 70 1.56 5.23 -9.48
CA VAL A 70 0.50 5.34 -8.48
C VAL A 70 0.71 6.54 -7.55
N ARG A 71 1.60 7.48 -7.88
CA ARG A 71 1.84 8.72 -7.11
C ARG A 71 2.15 8.48 -5.62
N PHE A 72 2.70 7.31 -5.28
CA PHE A 72 3.21 6.99 -3.95
C PHE A 72 4.64 7.53 -3.75
N ALA A 73 5.37 7.75 -4.83
CA ALA A 73 6.65 8.44 -4.84
C ALA A 73 6.66 9.57 -5.89
N PRO A 74 7.36 10.68 -5.64
CA PRO A 74 7.45 11.79 -6.58
C PRO A 74 8.32 11.45 -7.80
N ARG A 75 8.17 12.25 -8.86
CA ARG A 75 9.13 12.37 -9.97
C ARG A 75 9.76 13.77 -9.92
N PRO A 76 11.09 13.90 -9.76
CA PRO A 76 12.08 12.85 -9.51
C PRO A 76 11.90 12.20 -8.12
N LEU A 77 12.51 11.02 -7.91
CA LEU A 77 12.62 10.43 -6.58
C LEU A 77 13.51 11.29 -5.70
N LEU A 78 13.16 11.39 -4.43
CA LEU A 78 13.82 12.28 -3.48
C LEU A 78 14.22 11.50 -2.23
N ARG A 79 15.53 11.40 -1.98
CA ARG A 79 16.06 10.88 -0.71
C ARG A 79 16.05 11.98 0.34
N ASN A 80 15.71 11.62 1.57
CA ASN A 80 15.83 12.50 2.71
C ASN A 80 17.27 12.45 3.25
N LEU A 81 17.87 13.61 3.50
CA LEU A 81 19.20 13.75 4.11
C LEU A 81 19.14 14.14 5.59
N ALA A 82 17.97 14.55 6.06
CA ALA A 82 17.76 15.01 7.42
C ALA A 82 16.83 14.02 8.14
N TYR A 83 17.46 13.06 8.81
CA TYR A 83 16.79 12.05 9.62
C TYR A 83 16.59 12.56 11.06
N GLY A 84 15.38 12.37 11.61
CA GLY A 84 15.06 12.65 13.01
C GLY A 84 14.16 13.86 13.27
N ILE A 85 13.56 13.89 14.47
CA ILE A 85 12.41 14.74 14.89
C ILE A 85 12.70 16.26 14.88
N SER A 86 13.95 16.69 14.73
CA SER A 86 14.41 18.07 14.96
C SER A 86 15.05 18.76 13.75
N ARG A 87 15.12 18.11 12.58
CA ARG A 87 15.74 18.70 11.39
C ARG A 87 14.71 18.92 10.29
N GLN A 88 14.72 20.12 9.70
CA GLN A 88 13.95 20.39 8.50
C GLN A 88 14.34 19.36 7.43
N PRO A 89 13.36 18.62 6.85
CA PRO A 89 13.68 17.61 5.85
C PRO A 89 14.38 18.26 4.67
N ARG A 90 15.50 17.67 4.26
CA ARG A 90 16.28 18.11 3.11
C ARG A 90 16.29 17.00 2.10
N TYR A 91 15.74 17.28 0.92
CA TYR A 91 15.60 16.31 -0.13
C TYR A 91 16.61 16.52 -1.24
N GLU A 92 17.19 15.43 -1.72
CA GLU A 92 18.03 15.41 -2.91
C GLU A 92 17.58 14.31 -3.87
N PRO A 93 17.67 14.53 -5.19
CA PRO A 93 17.33 13.50 -6.17
C PRO A 93 18.13 12.20 -5.93
N CYS A 94 17.45 11.08 -6.10
CA CYS A 94 18.07 9.76 -6.16
C CYS A 94 17.65 9.03 -7.44
N SER A 95 18.44 8.02 -7.80
CA SER A 95 18.11 7.17 -8.93
C SER A 95 17.05 6.12 -8.54
N ILE A 96 16.38 5.56 -9.54
CA ILE A 96 15.39 4.52 -9.32
C ILE A 96 16.03 3.21 -8.85
N GLU A 97 17.27 2.94 -9.25
CA GLU A 97 18.04 1.78 -8.81
C GLU A 97 18.40 1.87 -7.32
N GLU A 98 18.78 3.05 -6.84
CA GLU A 98 19.03 3.30 -5.41
C GLU A 98 17.75 3.04 -4.60
N PHE A 99 16.62 3.58 -5.05
CA PHE A 99 15.33 3.38 -4.39
C PHE A 99 14.90 1.91 -4.42
N ALA A 100 15.02 1.23 -5.56
CA ALA A 100 14.67 -0.17 -5.74
C ALA A 100 15.50 -1.11 -4.85
N ALA A 101 16.78 -0.82 -4.67
CA ALA A 101 17.63 -1.59 -3.76
C ALA A 101 17.11 -1.54 -2.31
N VAL A 102 16.67 -0.36 -1.85
CA VAL A 102 16.10 -0.22 -0.50
C VAL A 102 14.71 -0.88 -0.41
N VAL A 103 13.88 -0.77 -1.46
CA VAL A 103 12.60 -1.50 -1.51
C VAL A 103 12.83 -3.01 -1.36
N GLY A 104 13.79 -3.58 -2.09
CA GLY A 104 14.16 -4.98 -1.97
C GLY A 104 14.65 -5.35 -0.56
N GLU A 105 15.55 -4.54 0.01
CA GLU A 105 16.05 -4.72 1.40
C GLU A 105 14.89 -4.78 2.41
N GLN A 106 13.92 -3.87 2.31
CA GLN A 106 12.79 -3.84 3.23
C GLN A 106 11.83 -5.02 3.03
N MET A 107 11.52 -5.37 1.78
CA MET A 107 10.59 -6.48 1.49
C MET A 107 11.19 -7.85 1.83
N GLU A 108 12.50 -8.02 1.72
CA GLU A 108 13.19 -9.28 2.04
C GLU A 108 13.58 -9.38 3.52
N GLY A 109 13.96 -8.26 4.16
CA GLY A 109 14.39 -8.22 5.55
C GLY A 109 13.29 -8.48 6.59
N GLU A 110 12.03 -8.39 6.18
CA GLU A 110 10.88 -8.55 7.06
C GLU A 110 10.27 -9.96 7.08
N ALA A 111 10.86 -10.92 6.35
CA ALA A 111 10.42 -12.31 6.30
C ALA A 111 10.61 -13.10 7.62
N GLY A 112 11.08 -12.46 8.69
CA GLY A 112 11.74 -13.11 9.84
C GLY A 112 11.01 -13.15 11.19
N GLY A 113 9.70 -12.87 11.29
CA GLY A 113 8.96 -13.22 12.53
C GLY A 113 7.92 -12.26 13.12
N GLN A 114 7.40 -11.29 12.34
CA GLN A 114 6.17 -10.56 12.72
C GLN A 114 5.02 -10.92 11.75
N SER A 115 3.77 -10.61 12.12
CA SER A 115 2.65 -10.60 11.15
C SER A 115 3.06 -9.77 9.93
N ARG A 116 2.72 -10.24 8.72
CA ARG A 116 3.12 -9.63 7.44
C ARG A 116 2.67 -8.16 7.34
N PHE A 117 1.63 -7.76 8.06
CA PHE A 117 1.25 -6.36 8.24
C PHE A 117 2.22 -5.52 9.07
N GLY A 118 2.66 -6.04 10.23
CA GLY A 118 3.62 -5.35 11.10
C GLY A 118 4.95 -5.10 10.38
N ALA A 119 5.34 -6.08 9.57
CA ALA A 119 6.36 -5.96 8.54
C ALA A 119 6.05 -4.79 7.59
N MET A 120 5.02 -4.89 6.74
CA MET A 120 4.74 -3.86 5.73
C MET A 120 4.64 -2.42 6.29
N ALA A 121 4.02 -2.24 7.46
CA ALA A 121 3.95 -0.93 8.13
C ALA A 121 5.35 -0.43 8.57
N THR A 122 6.21 -1.33 9.04
CA THR A 122 7.62 -1.05 9.38
C THR A 122 8.42 -0.70 8.14
N ALA A 123 8.28 -1.45 7.04
CA ALA A 123 8.93 -1.13 5.77
C ALA A 123 8.54 0.25 5.24
N LEU A 124 7.24 0.56 5.22
CA LEU A 124 6.75 1.86 4.76
C LEU A 124 7.27 3.00 5.65
N LYS A 125 7.30 2.81 6.96
CA LYS A 125 7.88 3.77 7.90
C LYS A 125 9.38 3.98 7.63
N ASN A 126 10.15 2.90 7.56
CA ASN A 126 11.59 2.95 7.31
C ASN A 126 11.92 3.59 5.95
N MET A 127 11.06 3.38 4.97
CA MET A 127 11.15 4.05 3.67
C MET A 127 10.80 5.53 3.76
N SER A 128 9.76 5.91 4.52
CA SER A 128 9.33 7.31 4.69
C SER A 128 10.36 8.18 5.43
N ASP A 129 11.18 7.56 6.29
CA ASP A 129 12.31 8.25 6.93
C ASP A 129 13.41 8.55 5.90
N ARG A 130 13.64 7.64 4.94
CA ARG A 130 14.71 7.67 3.92
C ARG A 130 14.36 8.38 2.62
N TYR A 131 13.09 8.43 2.27
CA TYR A 131 12.62 8.96 0.99
C TYR A 131 11.33 9.76 1.17
N LEU A 132 11.12 10.75 0.31
CA LEU A 132 9.83 11.41 0.23
C LEU A 132 8.81 10.44 -0.36
N LEU A 133 7.96 9.89 0.50
CA LEU A 133 6.76 9.16 0.09
C LEU A 133 5.57 10.10 0.13
N LEU A 134 4.75 10.01 -0.90
CA LEU A 134 3.46 10.66 -0.97
C LEU A 134 2.46 9.62 -0.49
N THR A 135 1.51 9.97 0.38
CA THR A 135 0.49 9.02 0.84
C THR A 135 -0.89 9.40 0.26
N PRO A 136 -1.16 9.09 -1.02
CA PRO A 136 -2.51 9.21 -1.56
C PRO A 136 -3.53 8.44 -0.72
N PRO A 137 -4.80 8.89 -0.65
CA PRO A 137 -5.83 8.25 0.17
C PRO A 137 -6.00 6.73 -0.09
N PHE A 138 -5.82 6.27 -1.33
CA PHE A 138 -5.94 4.85 -1.67
C PHE A 138 -4.80 3.96 -1.15
N VAL A 139 -3.65 4.53 -0.77
CA VAL A 139 -2.52 3.76 -0.24
C VAL A 139 -2.81 3.24 1.16
N ALA A 140 -3.49 4.02 2.00
CA ALA A 140 -3.96 3.56 3.30
C ALA A 140 -4.90 2.35 3.18
N LEU A 141 -5.63 2.24 2.07
CA LEU A 141 -6.58 1.16 1.81
C LEU A 141 -5.95 -0.09 1.23
N LEU A 142 -4.91 0.07 0.41
CA LEU A 142 -4.07 -1.06 0.01
C LEU A 142 -3.50 -1.73 1.26
N CYS A 143 -2.93 -0.96 2.18
CA CYS A 143 -2.43 -1.46 3.46
C CYS A 143 -3.54 -2.20 4.23
N ARG A 144 -4.72 -1.58 4.38
CA ARG A 144 -5.87 -2.19 5.08
C ARG A 144 -6.42 -3.44 4.40
N THR A 145 -6.27 -3.56 3.08
CA THR A 145 -6.75 -4.76 2.39
C THR A 145 -5.80 -5.93 2.52
N PHE A 146 -4.48 -5.68 2.46
CA PHE A 146 -3.50 -6.72 2.78
C PHE A 146 -3.70 -7.24 4.22
N VAL A 147 -4.02 -6.36 5.18
CA VAL A 147 -4.43 -6.76 6.55
C VAL A 147 -5.63 -7.68 6.57
N THR A 148 -6.68 -7.32 5.81
CA THR A 148 -7.93 -8.09 5.81
C THR A 148 -7.75 -9.45 5.14
N LEU A 149 -6.96 -9.52 4.06
CA LEU A 149 -6.63 -10.78 3.38
C LEU A 149 -5.75 -11.68 4.26
N GLU A 150 -4.80 -11.12 5.00
CA GLU A 150 -3.97 -11.88 5.94
C GLU A 150 -4.80 -12.44 7.10
N GLY A 151 -5.70 -11.66 7.68
CA GLY A 151 -6.62 -12.13 8.73
C GLY A 151 -7.49 -13.31 8.26
N LEU A 152 -8.01 -13.24 7.03
CA LEU A 152 -8.82 -14.32 6.45
C LEU A 152 -8.03 -15.62 6.24
N LEU A 153 -6.78 -15.51 5.77
CA LEU A 153 -5.89 -16.67 5.56
C LEU A 153 -5.34 -17.25 6.87
N SER A 154 -5.30 -16.45 7.93
CA SER A 154 -4.89 -16.90 9.27
C SER A 154 -6.00 -17.71 9.96
N ASP A 155 -7.25 -17.40 9.65
CA ASP A 155 -8.43 -18.07 10.21
C ASP A 155 -8.88 -19.30 9.40
N ASP A 156 -8.37 -19.51 8.17
CA ASP A 156 -8.72 -20.66 7.32
C ASP A 156 -7.49 -21.25 6.58
N PRO A 157 -6.78 -22.23 7.20
CA PRO A 157 -5.53 -22.79 6.67
C PRO A 157 -5.65 -23.50 5.31
N GLU A 158 -6.85 -23.97 4.92
CA GLU A 158 -7.06 -24.69 3.66
C GLU A 158 -7.00 -23.76 2.43
N LEU A 159 -7.26 -22.46 2.59
CA LEU A 159 -7.13 -21.47 1.51
C LEU A 159 -5.67 -21.10 1.21
N ALA A 160 -4.75 -21.32 2.16
CA ALA A 160 -3.34 -20.99 2.02
C ALA A 160 -2.55 -21.95 1.11
N GLU A 161 -3.05 -23.18 0.89
CA GLU A 161 -2.40 -24.18 0.02
C GLU A 161 -2.81 -24.09 -1.45
N ALA A 162 -3.75 -23.19 -1.80
CA ALA A 162 -4.29 -23.08 -3.16
C ALA A 162 -3.54 -22.08 -4.08
N TYR A 163 -2.47 -21.43 -3.61
CA TYR A 163 -1.66 -20.45 -4.35
C TYR A 163 -0.17 -20.56 -4.00
#